data_AF-A0A1T1BJB1-F1
#
_entry.id   AF-A0A1T1BJB1-F1
#
_cell.length_a   1.000
_cell.length_b   1.000
_cell.length_c   1.000
_cell.angle_alpha   90.00
_cell.angle_beta   90.00
_cell.angle_gamma   90.00
#
_symmetry.space_group_name_H-M   'P 1'
#
loop_
_entity.id
_entity.type
_entity.pdbx_description
1 polymer ?
#
loop_
_entity_poly.entity_id
_entity_poly.type
_entity_poly.pdbx_seq_one_letter_code
_entity_poly.pdbx_strand_id
1 'polypeptide(L)' 'MAKFRNKYRIGSHRLRHWDYSSKALYFLTIVTQNRECVLGDIIAVEIKLSEMGKIVENEFLKSFEIIVVR' A
#
# COMPACT_ATOMS: atom_id res chain seq x y z
N MET A 1 16.71 18.82 17.74
CA MET A 1 15.97 18.87 16.45
C MET A 1 16.67 19.87 15.54
N ALA A 2 17.19 19.44 14.39
CA ALA A 2 17.78 20.36 13.41
C ALA A 2 16.67 21.10 12.64
N LYS A 3 16.79 22.43 12.50
CA LYS A 3 15.89 23.23 11.66
C LYS A 3 16.34 23.08 10.20
N PHE A 4 15.45 22.67 9.30
CA PHE A 4 15.70 22.72 7.85
C PHE A 4 14.90 23.88 7.26
N ARG A 5 15.57 24.85 6.63
CA ARG A 5 14.95 26.07 6.09
C ARG A 5 14.06 26.81 7.11
N ASN A 6 14.55 26.99 8.34
CA ASN A 6 13.80 27.62 9.44
C ASN A 6 12.47 26.94 9.85
N LYS A 7 12.21 25.71 9.41
CA LYS A 7 11.05 24.92 9.84
C LYS A 7 11.50 23.74 10.71
N TYR A 8 10.77 23.49 11.79
CA TYR A 8 10.90 22.23 12.53
C TYR A 8 10.39 21.10 11.64
N ARG A 9 11.26 20.14 11.32
CA ARG A 9 10.90 18.96 10.57
C ARG A 9 11.30 17.75 11.39
N ILE A 10 10.37 16.82 11.58
CA ILE A 10 10.71 15.47 12.03
C ILE A 10 11.54 14.79 10.95
N GLY A 11 12.56 14.04 11.36
CA GLY A 11 13.38 13.25 10.45
C GLY A 11 12.52 12.27 9.64
N SER A 12 13.06 11.77 8.54
CA SER A 12 12.41 10.67 7.82
C SER A 12 12.33 9.45 8.73
N HIS A 13 11.16 8.80 8.78
CA HIS A 13 11.01 7.48 9.41
C HIS A 13 11.64 6.34 8.59
N ARG A 14 12.07 6.63 7.35
CA ARG A 14 12.73 5.65 6.49
C ARG A 14 14.07 5.25 7.09
N LEU A 15 14.41 3.96 6.96
CA LEU A 15 15.70 3.43 7.37
C LEU A 15 16.81 4.15 6.58
N ARG A 16 17.73 4.81 7.29
CA ARG A 16 18.69 5.79 6.71
C ARG A 16 19.58 5.23 5.60
N HIS A 17 19.79 3.92 5.58
CA HIS A 17 20.70 3.22 4.68
C HIS A 17 19.99 2.22 3.77
N TRP A 18 18.67 2.30 3.68
CA TRP A 18 17.87 1.43 2.83
C TRP A 18 17.41 2.17 1.57
N ASP A 19 17.74 1.61 0.42
CA ASP A 19 17.19 2.07 -0.84
C ASP A 19 15.82 1.43 -1.08
N TYR A 20 14.77 2.20 -0.82
CA TYR A 20 13.37 1.78 -1.02
C TYR A 20 12.99 1.61 -2.51
N SER A 21 13.85 1.97 -3.46
CA SER A 21 13.67 1.67 -4.88
C SER A 21 14.24 0.31 -5.28
N SER A 22 15.05 -0.31 -4.43
CA SER A 22 15.62 -1.63 -4.68
C SER A 22 14.56 -2.73 -4.57
N LYS A 23 14.80 -3.85 -5.27
CA LYS A 23 13.95 -5.04 -5.20
C LYS A 23 14.00 -5.62 -3.78
N ALA A 24 12.83 -5.77 -3.16
CA ALA A 24 12.68 -6.37 -1.85
C ALA A 24 11.31 -7.05 -1.71
N LEU A 25 11.17 -7.92 -0.71
CA LEU A 25 9.89 -8.55 -0.38
C LEU A 25 9.09 -7.62 0.54
N TYR A 26 7.83 -7.40 0.20
CA TYR A 26 6.90 -6.61 0.99
C TYR A 26 5.65 -7.43 1.29
N PHE A 27 5.15 -7.33 2.51
CA PHE A 27 3.82 -7.76 2.88
C PHE A 27 2.97 -6.50 3.09
N LEU A 28 1.91 -6.35 2.29
CA LEU A 28 1.03 -5.19 2.34
C LEU A 28 -0.34 -5.61 2.87
N THR A 29 -0.89 -4.80 3.77
CA THR A 29 -2.28 -4.93 4.23
C THR A 29 -2.99 -3.62 3.94
N ILE A 30 -4.11 -3.70 3.24
CA ILE A 30 -4.95 -2.55 2.89
C ILE A 30 -6.22 -2.63 3.72
N VAL A 31 -6.60 -1.52 4.33
CA VAL A 31 -7.84 -1.39 5.11
C VAL A 31 -8.61 -0.20 4.57
N THR A 32 -9.90 -0.39 4.36
CA THR A 32 -10.85 0.62 3.90
C THR A 32 -11.13 1.64 5.00
N GLN A 33 -11.61 2.82 4.61
CA GLN A 33 -12.05 3.83 5.56
C GLN A 33 -13.06 3.21 6.55
N ASN A 34 -12.90 3.54 7.83
CA ASN A 34 -13.75 3.04 8.92
C ASN A 34 -13.81 1.50 9.05
N ARG A 35 -12.92 0.77 8.37
CA ARG A 35 -12.92 -0.70 8.29
C ARG A 35 -14.21 -1.27 7.69
N GLU A 36 -14.84 -0.53 6.78
CA GLU A 36 -16.05 -1.00 6.09
C GLU A 36 -15.71 -2.18 5.16
N CYS A 37 -16.45 -3.29 5.26
CA CYS A 37 -16.24 -4.51 4.47
C CYS A 37 -16.73 -4.37 3.01
N VAL A 38 -16.34 -3.31 2.31
CA VAL A 38 -16.82 -3.01 0.94
C VAL A 38 -16.12 -3.83 -0.15
N LEU A 39 -15.01 -4.51 0.16
CA LEU A 39 -14.25 -5.29 -0.82
C LEU A 39 -14.86 -6.67 -1.09
N GLY A 40 -15.77 -7.15 -0.24
CA GLY A 40 -16.39 -8.47 -0.36
C GLY A 40 -16.56 -9.13 1.01
N ASP A 41 -17.02 -10.37 0.95
CA ASP A 41 -17.37 -11.18 2.11
C ASP A 41 -16.57 -12.48 2.12
N ILE A 42 -16.38 -13.07 3.30
CA ILE A 42 -15.78 -14.40 3.43
C ILE A 42 -16.90 -15.44 3.47
N ILE A 43 -16.92 -16.34 2.49
CA ILE A 43 -17.89 -17.42 2.38
C ILE A 43 -17.12 -18.72 2.24
N ALA A 44 -17.36 -19.69 3.13
CA ALA A 44 -16.67 -20.98 3.12
C ALA A 44 -15.13 -20.88 3.09
N VAL A 45 -14.55 -19.95 3.87
CA VAL A 45 -13.09 -19.69 3.96
C VAL A 45 -12.48 -19.05 2.70
N GLU A 46 -13.30 -18.74 1.70
CA GLU A 46 -12.88 -18.03 0.50
C GLU A 46 -13.40 -16.60 0.50
N ILE A 47 -12.63 -15.66 -0.07
CA ILE A 47 -13.10 -14.30 -0.28
C ILE A 47 -13.97 -14.27 -1.55
N LYS A 48 -15.22 -13.82 -1.40
CA LYS A 48 -16.10 -13.49 -2.51
C LYS A 48 -16.08 -11.97 -2.70
N LEU A 49 -15.34 -11.52 -3.72
CA LEU A 49 -15.22 -10.09 -4.01
C LEU A 49 -16.56 -9.46 -4.39
N SER A 50 -16.82 -8.27 -3.85
CA SER A 50 -17.86 -7.37 -4.34
C SER A 50 -17.46 -6.80 -5.71
N GLU A 51 -18.35 -6.02 -6.35
CA GLU A 51 -17.99 -5.27 -7.56
C GLU A 51 -16.84 -4.29 -7.31
N MET A 52 -16.84 -3.60 -6.16
CA MET A 52 -15.75 -2.73 -5.74
C MET A 52 -14.46 -3.52 -5.49
N GLY A 53 -14.56 -4.69 -4.86
CA GLY A 53 -13.42 -5.59 -4.64
C GLY A 53 -12.72 -6.00 -5.92
N LYS A 54 -13.50 -6.35 -6.96
CA LYS A 54 -12.96 -6.69 -8.29
C LYS A 54 -12.22 -5.53 -8.95
N ILE A 55 -12.75 -4.30 -8.82
CA ILE A 55 -12.06 -3.11 -9.34
C ILE A 55 -10.74 -2.91 -8.61
N VAL A 56 -10.72 -3.01 -7.28
CA VAL A 56 -9.51 -2.84 -6.47
C VAL A 56 -8.47 -3.92 -6.81
N GLU A 57 -8.87 -5.18 -6.93
CA GLU A 57 -7.98 -6.27 -7.33
C GLU A 57 -7.32 -5.99 -8.70
N ASN A 58 -8.12 -5.61 -9.70
CA ASN A 58 -7.64 -5.32 -11.04
C ASN A 58 -6.65 -4.14 -11.07
N GLU A 59 -6.99 -3.02 -10.43
CA GLU A 59 -6.11 -1.83 -10.42
C GLU A 59 -4.86 -2.03 -9.55
N PHE A 60 -4.95 -2.82 -8.47
CA PHE A 60 -3.80 -3.18 -7.66
C PHE A 60 -2.81 -4.03 -8.44
N LEU A 61 -3.28 -5.02 -9.19
CA LEU A 61 -2.42 -5.86 -10.04
C LEU A 61 -1.76 -5.06 -11.16
N LYS A 62 -2.51 -4.21 -11.86
CA LYS A 62 -1.96 -3.29 -12.89
C LYS A 62 -0.87 -2.36 -12.35
N SER A 63 -0.99 -1.95 -11.08
CA SER A 63 0.01 -1.07 -10.46
C SER A 63 1.41 -1.70 -10.44
N PHE A 64 1.51 -3.03 -10.33
CA PHE A 64 2.81 -3.72 -10.39
C PHE A 64 3.39 -3.76 -11.80
N GLU A 65 2.56 -3.84 -12.85
CA GLU A 65 3.04 -3.75 -14.23
C GLU A 65 3.70 -2.39 -14.50
N ILE A 66 3.14 -1.31 -13.95
CA ILE A 66 3.71 0.04 -14.10
C ILE A 66 5.08 0.15 -13.40
N ILE A 67 5.22 -0.46 -12.23
CA ILE A 67 6.45 -0.40 -11.42
C ILE A 67 7.55 -1.27 -12.03
N VAL A 68 7.21 -2.40 -12.66
CA VAL A 68 8.19 -3.34 -13.25
C VAL A 68 8.75 -2.86 -14.59
N VAL A 69 8.07 -1.92 -15.27
CA VAL A 69 8.53 -1.34 -16.55
C VAL A 69 9.50 -0.14 -16.34
N ARG A 70 9.85 0.18 -15.09
CA ARG A 70 10.94 1.13 -14.75
C ARG A 70 12.13 0.42 -14.15
#